data_AF-A0A4Y2LEN6-F1
#
_entry.id   AF-A0A4Y2LEN6-F1
#
_cell.length_a   1.000
_cell.length_b   1.000
_cell.length_c   1.000
_cell.angle_alpha   90.00
_cell.angle_beta   90.00
_cell.angle_gamma   90.00
#
_symmetry.space_group_name_H-M   'P 1'
#
loop_
_entity.id
_entity.type
_entity.pdbx_description
1 polymer ?
#
loop_
_entity_poly.entity_id
_entity_poly.type
_entity_poly.pdbx_seq_one_letter_code
_entity_poly.pdbx_strand_id
1 'polypeptide(L)'
;MAAEFGDLRRKLQLTHDTNNSNARNIIKEKQTERRGYYDRETDSYLDTLRKLHEGIQQRRLFSDDESKEIENKIDEVVAIGEKGLYKKYTVDRAPLRNKYFFGEGYTYGSQLLKKGPGMEKLYPKGEVDEIPEWVNDLVIKPLVKAKIVSEGFINSVAINDYQPGGCIVSHIDPAHIFDRPIISVSFMSLRKYCNQDSNSGF
;
A
#
# COMPACT_ATOMS: atom_id res chain seq x y z
N MET A 1 11.75 -46.79 72.63
CA MET A 1 12.56 -45.80 71.88
C MET A 1 13.01 -46.45 70.58
N ALA A 2 13.14 -45.63 69.54
CA ALA A 2 13.60 -45.90 68.16
C ALA A 2 12.48 -46.19 67.14
N ALA A 3 12.14 -45.11 66.43
CA ALA A 3 11.10 -44.97 65.42
C ALA A 3 11.42 -45.70 64.11
N GLU A 4 10.34 -46.04 63.39
CA GLU A 4 10.33 -46.47 61.99
C GLU A 4 11.08 -45.46 61.10
N PHE A 5 12.30 -45.79 60.69
CA PHE A 5 12.95 -45.14 59.56
C PHE A 5 12.37 -45.73 58.27
N GLY A 6 11.16 -45.30 57.93
CA GLY A 6 10.60 -45.49 56.60
C GLY A 6 11.55 -44.90 55.56
N ASP A 7 11.95 -45.74 54.62
CA ASP A 7 12.94 -45.52 53.56
C ASP A 7 12.77 -44.17 52.83
N LEU A 8 13.42 -43.14 53.37
CA LEU A 8 13.47 -41.76 52.86
C LEU A 8 13.99 -41.70 51.41
N ARG A 9 14.71 -42.73 50.96
CA ARG A 9 15.24 -42.84 49.61
C ARG A 9 14.13 -43.03 48.57
N ARG A 10 13.10 -43.81 48.91
CA ARG A 10 11.95 -44.06 48.01
C ARG A 10 11.05 -42.82 47.89
N LYS A 11 10.94 -42.03 48.95
CA LYS A 11 10.16 -40.77 48.96
C LYS A 11 10.83 -39.65 48.15
N LEU A 12 12.17 -39.62 48.09
CA LEU A 12 12.93 -38.67 47.27
C LEU A 12 12.94 -39.02 45.77
N GLN A 13 12.88 -40.30 45.40
CA GLN A 13 12.81 -40.71 43.98
C GLN A 13 11.44 -40.41 43.36
N LEU A 14 10.35 -40.69 44.09
CA LEU A 14 8.99 -40.40 43.62
C LEU A 14 8.74 -38.90 43.39
N THR A 15 9.29 -38.02 44.22
CA THR A 15 9.16 -36.56 44.04
C THR A 15 10.01 -36.02 42.90
N HIS A 16 11.17 -36.65 42.61
CA HIS A 16 12.04 -36.23 41.52
C HIS A 16 11.47 -36.60 40.13
N ASP A 17 10.86 -37.78 40.00
CA ASP A 17 10.29 -38.25 38.72
C ASP A 17 8.98 -37.54 38.36
N THR A 18 8.16 -37.18 39.35
CA THR A 18 6.88 -36.47 39.15
C THR A 18 7.09 -34.99 38.80
N ASN A 19 8.11 -34.35 39.39
CA ASN A 19 8.45 -32.96 39.08
C ASN A 19 9.12 -32.80 37.70
N ASN A 20 9.90 -33.79 37.27
CA ASN A 20 10.60 -33.75 35.99
C ASN A 20 9.67 -34.06 34.79
N SER A 21 8.67 -34.92 34.99
CA SER A 21 7.62 -35.19 33.99
C SER A 21 6.67 -34.01 33.81
N ASN A 22 6.22 -33.36 34.89
CA ASN A 22 5.41 -32.14 34.82
C ASN A 22 6.16 -30.97 34.17
N ALA A 23 7.45 -30.76 34.51
CA ALA A 23 8.25 -29.71 33.87
C ALA A 23 8.44 -29.95 32.36
N ARG A 24 8.66 -31.21 31.93
CA ARG A 24 8.78 -31.58 30.51
C ARG A 24 7.47 -31.41 29.75
N ASN A 25 6.32 -31.71 30.38
CA ASN A 25 5.01 -31.51 29.77
C ASN A 25 4.69 -30.03 29.61
N ILE A 26 4.97 -29.19 30.62
CA ILE A 26 4.80 -27.73 30.54
C ILE A 26 5.69 -27.11 29.46
N ILE A 27 6.93 -27.59 29.28
CA ILE A 27 7.83 -27.12 28.21
C ILE A 27 7.32 -27.56 26.83
N LYS A 28 6.82 -28.79 26.69
CA LYS A 28 6.21 -29.28 25.45
C LYS A 28 4.93 -28.53 25.09
N GLU A 29 4.05 -28.26 26.06
CA GLU A 29 2.83 -27.47 25.85
C GLU A 29 3.19 -26.05 25.43
N LYS A 30 4.12 -25.37 26.13
CA LYS A 30 4.59 -24.03 25.73
C LYS A 30 5.26 -24.01 24.35
N GLN A 31 5.98 -25.07 23.96
CA GLN A 31 6.55 -25.18 22.61
C GLN A 31 5.48 -25.45 21.55
N THR A 32 4.42 -26.20 21.88
CA THR A 32 3.31 -26.52 20.97
C THR A 32 2.39 -25.31 20.79
N GLU A 33 2.09 -24.58 21.87
CA GLU A 33 1.36 -23.31 21.83
C GLU A 33 2.11 -22.23 21.07
N ARG A 34 3.44 -22.12 21.28
CA ARG A 34 4.28 -21.22 20.47
C ARG A 34 4.26 -21.61 18.99
N ARG A 35 4.39 -22.90 18.66
CA ARG A 35 4.27 -23.37 17.28
C ARG A 35 2.91 -23.05 16.68
N GLY A 36 1.81 -23.33 17.38
CA GLY A 36 0.46 -23.02 16.91
C GLY A 36 0.19 -21.53 16.75
N TYR A 37 0.81 -20.67 17.57
CA TYR A 37 0.76 -19.22 17.41
C TYR A 37 1.48 -18.76 16.14
N TYR A 38 2.72 -19.22 15.92
CA TYR A 38 3.48 -18.89 14.71
C TYR A 38 2.81 -19.43 13.43
N ASP A 39 2.23 -20.62 13.49
CA ASP A 39 1.52 -21.24 12.37
C ASP A 39 0.26 -20.44 12.02
N ARG A 40 -0.52 -20.02 13.03
CA ARG A 40 -1.72 -19.19 12.86
C ARG A 40 -1.41 -17.78 12.34
N GLU A 41 -0.32 -17.18 12.78
CA GLU A 41 0.15 -15.87 12.29
C GLU A 41 0.65 -15.97 10.84
N THR A 42 1.32 -17.08 10.50
CA THR A 42 1.75 -17.39 9.13
C THR A 42 0.54 -17.62 8.21
N ASP A 43 -0.45 -18.39 8.64
CA ASP A 43 -1.70 -18.61 7.90
C ASP A 43 -2.47 -17.31 7.67
N SER A 44 -2.52 -16.44 8.68
CA SER A 44 -3.12 -15.10 8.58
C SER A 44 -2.38 -14.21 7.58
N TYR A 45 -1.05 -14.27 7.55
CA TYR A 45 -0.24 -13.52 6.58
C TYR A 45 -0.44 -14.04 5.15
N LEU A 46 -0.42 -15.35 4.95
CA LEU A 46 -0.66 -15.97 3.64
C LEU A 46 -2.06 -15.69 3.11
N ASP A 47 -3.09 -15.68 3.97
CA ASP A 47 -4.43 -15.28 3.59
C ASP A 47 -4.51 -13.80 3.18
N THR A 48 -3.80 -12.92 3.91
CA THR A 48 -3.70 -11.51 3.57
C THR A 48 -3.03 -11.30 2.22
N LEU A 49 -1.91 -11.99 1.95
CA LEU A 49 -1.22 -11.95 0.67
C LEU A 49 -2.09 -12.46 -0.47
N ARG A 50 -2.83 -13.56 -0.26
CA ARG A 50 -3.75 -14.10 -1.25
C ARG A 50 -4.82 -13.07 -1.63
N LYS A 51 -5.50 -12.48 -0.63
CA LYS A 51 -6.51 -11.44 -0.85
C LYS A 51 -5.93 -10.21 -1.55
N LEU A 52 -4.70 -9.83 -1.22
CA LEU A 52 -4.00 -8.74 -1.87
C LEU A 52 -3.70 -9.05 -3.35
N HIS A 53 -3.22 -10.26 -3.65
CA HIS A 53 -2.97 -10.71 -5.02
C HIS A 53 -4.25 -10.79 -5.86
N GLU A 54 -5.36 -11.24 -5.29
CA GLU A 54 -6.68 -11.26 -5.95
C GLU A 54 -7.17 -9.85 -6.31
N GLY A 55 -6.79 -8.85 -5.51
CA GLY A 55 -7.16 -7.44 -5.71
C GLY A 55 -6.29 -6.67 -6.71
N ILE A 56 -5.19 -7.25 -7.22
CA ILE A 56 -4.23 -6.55 -8.09
C ILE A 56 -4.19 -7.21 -9.47
N GLN A 57 -4.39 -6.41 -10.51
CA GLN A 57 -4.13 -6.81 -11.90
C GLN A 57 -3.07 -5.91 -12.51
N GLN A 58 -2.04 -6.51 -13.13
CA GLN A 58 -0.97 -5.78 -13.80
C GLN A 58 -0.84 -6.25 -15.25
N ARG A 59 -0.72 -5.29 -16.19
CA ARG A 59 -0.56 -5.55 -17.62
C ARG A 59 0.44 -4.54 -18.21
N ARG A 60 1.25 -4.97 -19.18
CA ARG A 60 2.00 -4.05 -20.04
C ARG A 60 1.08 -3.63 -21.18
N LEU A 61 0.55 -2.41 -21.10
CA LEU A 61 -0.40 -1.89 -22.09
C LEU A 61 0.28 -1.01 -23.15
N PHE A 62 1.27 -0.23 -22.74
CA PHE A 62 1.97 0.72 -23.59
C PHE A 62 3.31 0.16 -24.07
N SER A 63 3.62 0.37 -25.34
CA SER A 63 4.95 0.16 -25.92
C SER A 63 5.94 1.23 -25.45
N ASP A 64 7.23 1.02 -25.74
CA ASP A 64 8.28 1.96 -25.30
C ASP A 64 8.16 3.30 -26.06
N ASP A 65 7.74 3.28 -27.33
CA ASP A 65 7.51 4.50 -28.12
C ASP A 65 6.30 5.29 -27.62
N GLU A 66 5.17 4.60 -27.35
CA GLU A 66 3.98 5.23 -26.75
C GLU A 66 4.29 5.79 -25.35
N SER A 67 5.08 5.05 -24.55
CA SER A 67 5.49 5.52 -23.22
C SER A 67 6.33 6.78 -23.33
N LYS A 68 7.28 6.84 -24.28
CA LYS A 68 8.12 8.01 -24.51
C LYS A 68 7.31 9.24 -24.98
N GLU A 69 6.29 9.03 -25.80
CA GLU A 69 5.38 10.10 -26.20
C GLU A 69 4.63 10.69 -25.00
N ILE A 70 4.10 9.82 -24.13
CA ILE A 70 3.41 10.22 -22.90
C ILE A 70 4.37 10.92 -21.93
N GLU A 71 5.60 10.42 -21.79
CA GLU A 71 6.64 11.04 -20.96
C GLU A 71 6.94 12.49 -21.38
N ASN A 72 7.07 12.74 -22.69
CA ASN A 72 7.24 14.12 -23.19
C ASN A 72 6.03 15.00 -22.84
N LYS A 73 4.81 14.47 -22.86
CA LYS A 73 3.61 15.20 -22.43
C LYS A 73 3.56 15.47 -20.93
N ILE A 74 4.10 14.56 -20.12
CA ILE A 74 4.27 14.78 -18.68
C ILE A 74 5.28 15.90 -18.43
N ASP A 75 6.40 15.94 -19.17
CA ASP A 75 7.38 17.03 -19.06
C ASP A 75 6.78 18.39 -19.44
N GLU A 76 5.92 18.44 -20.47
CA GLU A 76 5.15 19.64 -20.82
C GLU A 76 4.26 20.10 -19.64
N VAL A 77 3.55 19.16 -18.98
CA VAL A 77 2.73 19.46 -17.78
C VAL A 77 3.60 20.04 -16.66
N VAL A 78 4.76 19.44 -16.38
CA VAL A 78 5.68 19.93 -15.34
C VAL A 78 6.12 21.36 -15.66
N ALA A 79 6.55 21.62 -16.89
CA ALA A 79 7.00 22.93 -17.34
C ALA A 79 5.90 24.01 -17.28
N ILE A 80 4.65 23.67 -17.62
CA ILE A 80 3.48 24.58 -17.48
C ILE A 80 3.22 24.85 -16.00
N GLY A 81 3.32 23.82 -15.16
CA GLY A 81 3.17 23.93 -13.73
C GLY A 81 4.19 24.87 -13.11
N GLU A 82 5.47 24.74 -13.47
CA GLU A 82 6.56 25.62 -13.01
C GLU A 82 6.34 27.09 -13.39
N LYS A 83 5.77 27.35 -14.57
CA LYS A 83 5.38 28.70 -15.01
C LYS A 83 4.16 29.26 -14.26
N GLY A 84 3.49 28.45 -13.44
CA GLY A 84 2.33 28.87 -12.66
C GLY A 84 1.07 29.11 -13.51
N LEU A 85 0.97 28.44 -14.66
CA LEU A 85 -0.13 28.64 -15.61
C LEU A 85 -1.39 27.81 -15.30
N TYR A 86 -1.27 26.83 -14.40
CA TYR A 86 -2.41 26.04 -13.92
C TYR A 86 -3.18 26.75 -12.81
N LYS A 87 -4.42 26.33 -12.61
CA LYS A 87 -5.24 26.76 -11.47
C LYS A 87 -4.57 26.37 -10.16
N LYS A 88 -4.95 27.11 -9.11
CA LYS A 88 -4.35 27.02 -7.78
C LYS A 88 -4.30 25.59 -7.23
N TYR A 89 -5.38 24.82 -7.38
CA TYR A 89 -5.50 23.49 -6.80
C TYR A 89 -5.08 22.36 -7.75
N THR A 90 -4.73 22.69 -8.99
CA THR A 90 -4.17 21.72 -9.94
C THR A 90 -2.80 21.25 -9.49
N VAL A 91 -1.96 22.12 -8.90
CA VAL A 91 -0.57 21.78 -8.56
C VAL A 91 -0.37 21.75 -7.05
N ASP A 92 -0.06 20.56 -6.52
CA ASP A 92 0.41 20.35 -5.14
C ASP A 92 1.91 20.05 -5.14
N ARG A 93 2.69 20.93 -4.50
CA ARG A 93 4.16 20.82 -4.47
C ARG A 93 4.63 20.34 -3.10
N ALA A 94 5.38 19.26 -3.09
CA ALA A 94 6.11 18.77 -1.91
C ALA A 94 7.60 18.59 -2.26
N PRO A 95 8.52 18.57 -1.28
CA PRO A 95 9.97 18.65 -1.52
C PRO A 95 10.54 17.65 -2.54
N LEU A 96 10.00 16.43 -2.61
CA LEU A 96 10.46 15.37 -3.52
C LEU A 96 9.33 14.77 -4.36
N ARG A 97 8.15 15.39 -4.35
CA ARG A 97 6.99 14.92 -5.11
C ARG A 97 6.07 16.08 -5.47
N ASN A 98 5.85 16.28 -6.76
CA ASN A 98 4.78 17.14 -7.23
C ASN A 98 3.58 16.28 -7.62
N LYS A 99 2.37 16.79 -7.37
CA LYS A 99 1.12 16.18 -7.82
C LYS A 99 0.35 17.18 -8.66
N TYR A 100 -0.16 16.73 -9.80
CA TYR A 100 -0.99 17.49 -10.72
C TYR A 100 -2.37 16.85 -10.81
N PHE A 101 -3.42 17.57 -10.41
CA PHE A 101 -4.81 17.12 -10.45
C PHE A 101 -5.55 17.69 -11.65
N PHE A 102 -6.21 16.82 -12.41
CA PHE A 102 -7.05 17.21 -13.54
C PHE A 102 -8.44 16.57 -13.46
N GLY A 103 -9.46 17.30 -13.93
CA GLY A 103 -10.87 16.92 -13.84
C GLY A 103 -11.42 17.20 -12.44
N GLU A 104 -11.13 16.30 -11.51
CA GLU A 104 -11.52 16.43 -10.09
C GLU A 104 -10.28 16.36 -9.20
N GLY A 105 -10.26 17.18 -8.16
CA GLY A 105 -9.22 17.20 -7.13
C GLY A 105 -9.83 17.21 -5.73
N TYR A 106 -9.02 16.92 -4.71
CA TYR A 106 -9.51 16.87 -3.33
C TYR A 106 -8.48 17.40 -2.33
N THR A 107 -9.02 17.84 -1.20
CA THR A 107 -8.26 18.27 -0.03
C THR A 107 -7.63 17.10 0.71
N TYR A 108 -6.37 17.24 1.10
CA TYR A 108 -5.71 16.33 2.05
C TYR A 108 -5.88 16.81 3.49
N GLY A 109 -5.83 15.87 4.44
CA GLY A 109 -6.02 16.14 5.88
C GLY A 109 -5.11 17.22 6.48
N SER A 110 -3.96 17.53 5.85
CA SER A 110 -3.09 18.64 6.24
C SER A 110 -3.67 20.04 5.96
N GLN A 111 -4.60 20.15 5.01
CA GLN A 111 -5.23 21.39 4.55
C GLN A 111 -6.55 21.71 5.27
N LEU A 112 -7.03 20.81 6.14
CA LEU A 112 -8.32 20.95 6.83
C LEU A 112 -8.18 21.58 8.22
N LEU A 113 -9.08 22.51 8.54
CA LEU A 113 -9.16 23.19 9.85
C LEU A 113 -9.41 22.20 11.02
N LYS A 114 -10.13 21.10 10.76
CA LYS A 114 -10.24 19.95 11.66
C LYS A 114 -9.41 18.81 11.07
N LYS A 115 -8.33 18.46 11.76
CA LYS A 115 -7.40 17.40 11.36
C LYS A 115 -7.96 16.04 11.75
N GLY A 116 -7.96 15.11 10.81
CA GLY A 116 -8.29 13.70 11.02
C GLY A 116 -8.22 12.92 9.70
N PRO A 117 -7.75 11.66 9.71
CA PRO A 117 -7.81 10.80 8.52
C PRO A 117 -9.26 10.59 8.08
N GLY A 118 -9.52 10.52 6.77
CA GLY A 118 -10.87 10.27 6.23
C GLY A 118 -11.76 11.51 6.09
N MET A 119 -11.22 12.71 6.31
CA MET A 119 -11.95 13.97 6.18
C MET A 119 -11.78 14.65 4.81
N GLU A 120 -11.13 13.98 3.87
CA GLU A 120 -10.89 14.47 2.51
C GLU A 120 -12.20 14.89 1.84
N LYS A 121 -12.18 16.02 1.14
CA LYS A 121 -13.32 16.53 0.36
C LYS A 121 -12.88 16.95 -1.02
N LEU A 122 -13.73 16.67 -2.01
CA LEU A 122 -13.60 17.23 -3.35
C LEU A 122 -13.55 18.76 -3.28
N TYR A 123 -12.69 19.35 -4.11
CA TYR A 123 -12.80 20.77 -4.40
C TYR A 123 -14.11 21.05 -5.15
N PRO A 124 -14.67 22.27 -5.06
CA PRO A 124 -15.73 22.69 -5.96
C PRO A 124 -15.38 22.46 -7.44
N LYS A 125 -16.38 22.16 -8.26
CA LYS A 125 -16.18 21.93 -9.69
C LYS A 125 -15.50 23.14 -10.34
N GLY A 126 -14.47 22.89 -11.13
CA GLY A 126 -13.71 23.90 -11.86
C GLY A 126 -12.55 24.53 -11.09
N GLU A 127 -12.29 24.11 -9.84
CA GLU A 127 -11.13 24.56 -9.04
C GLU A 127 -9.79 23.94 -9.49
N VAL A 128 -9.87 22.81 -10.21
CA VAL A 128 -8.73 22.20 -10.91
C VAL A 128 -8.91 22.32 -12.43
N ASP A 129 -7.82 22.17 -13.17
CA ASP A 129 -7.84 22.19 -14.63
C ASP A 129 -8.55 20.94 -15.20
N GLU A 130 -9.10 21.06 -16.39
CA GLU A 130 -9.73 19.92 -17.09
C GLU A 130 -8.69 18.86 -17.47
N ILE A 131 -9.13 17.63 -17.71
CA ILE A 131 -8.26 16.56 -18.18
C ILE A 131 -7.70 16.95 -19.55
N PRO A 132 -6.35 17.04 -19.71
CA PRO A 132 -5.75 17.39 -21.00
C PRO A 132 -6.17 16.41 -22.09
N GLU A 133 -6.38 16.91 -23.31
CA GLU A 133 -6.83 16.09 -24.45
C GLU A 133 -5.88 14.91 -24.72
N TRP A 134 -4.57 15.13 -24.61
CA TRP A 134 -3.58 14.06 -24.79
C TRP A 134 -3.75 12.91 -23.78
N VAL A 135 -4.23 13.16 -22.55
CA VAL A 135 -4.51 12.10 -21.58
C VAL A 135 -5.68 11.25 -22.03
N ASN A 136 -6.71 11.89 -22.59
CA ASN A 136 -7.83 11.17 -23.18
C ASN A 136 -7.37 10.26 -24.31
N ASP A 137 -6.56 10.81 -25.23
CA ASP A 137 -6.13 10.10 -26.43
C ASP A 137 -5.10 9.01 -26.19
N LEU A 138 -4.05 9.34 -25.44
CA LEU A 138 -2.88 8.47 -25.26
C LEU A 138 -3.02 7.53 -24.07
N VAL A 139 -3.93 7.77 -23.11
CA VAL A 139 -4.04 6.94 -21.89
C VAL A 139 -5.45 6.37 -21.71
N ILE A 140 -6.48 7.22 -21.64
CA ILE A 140 -7.85 6.78 -21.31
C ILE A 140 -8.43 5.90 -22.43
N LYS A 141 -8.35 6.33 -23.69
CA LYS A 141 -8.85 5.53 -24.84
C LYS A 141 -8.18 4.15 -24.92
N PRO A 142 -6.84 4.00 -24.78
CA PRO A 142 -6.22 2.69 -24.66
C PRO A 142 -6.74 1.83 -23.51
N LEU A 143 -6.96 2.40 -22.31
CA LEU A 143 -7.52 1.68 -21.16
C LEU A 143 -8.94 1.14 -21.44
N VAL A 144 -9.78 1.97 -22.05
CA VAL A 144 -11.15 1.59 -22.45
C VAL A 144 -11.12 0.53 -23.54
N LYS A 145 -10.28 0.70 -24.57
CA LYS A 145 -10.10 -0.28 -25.65
C LYS A 145 -9.63 -1.64 -25.13
N ALA A 146 -8.77 -1.65 -24.12
CA ALA A 146 -8.31 -2.85 -23.43
C ALA A 146 -9.34 -3.46 -22.46
N LYS A 147 -10.53 -2.85 -22.35
CA LYS A 147 -11.62 -3.24 -21.43
C LYS A 147 -11.19 -3.28 -19.98
N ILE A 148 -10.30 -2.38 -19.58
CA ILE A 148 -9.90 -2.21 -18.17
C ILE A 148 -11.03 -1.49 -17.43
N VAL A 149 -11.65 -0.49 -18.06
CA VAL A 149 -12.82 0.25 -17.57
C VAL A 149 -13.76 0.61 -18.72
N SER A 150 -14.99 0.95 -18.38
CA SER A 150 -15.99 1.47 -19.33
C SER A 150 -15.66 2.89 -19.78
N GLU A 151 -16.14 3.26 -20.96
CA GLU A 151 -16.12 4.64 -21.42
C GLU A 151 -16.88 5.56 -20.44
N GLY A 152 -16.35 6.75 -20.17
CA GLY A 152 -16.92 7.70 -19.21
C GLY A 152 -16.64 7.39 -17.73
N PHE A 153 -15.94 6.30 -17.41
CA PHE A 153 -15.60 5.97 -16.02
C PHE A 153 -14.58 6.95 -15.40
N ILE A 154 -13.60 7.40 -16.18
CA ILE A 154 -12.50 8.26 -15.68
C ILE A 154 -12.91 9.73 -15.80
N ASN A 155 -13.06 10.41 -14.67
CA ASN A 155 -13.29 11.85 -14.57
C ASN A 155 -12.24 12.58 -13.70
N SER A 156 -11.27 11.87 -13.14
CA SER A 156 -10.18 12.41 -12.33
C SER A 156 -8.86 11.77 -12.76
N VAL A 157 -7.84 12.59 -12.96
CA VAL A 157 -6.48 12.16 -13.28
C VAL A 157 -5.51 12.87 -12.36
N ALA A 158 -4.65 12.10 -11.69
CA ALA A 158 -3.56 12.63 -10.88
C ALA A 158 -2.22 12.17 -11.45
N ILE A 159 -1.36 13.11 -11.85
CA ILE A 159 0.03 12.85 -12.23
C ILE A 159 0.89 13.09 -11.00
N ASN A 160 1.59 12.06 -10.54
CA ASN A 160 2.59 12.19 -9.47
C ASN A 160 3.99 12.16 -10.09
N ASP A 161 4.71 13.26 -10.01
CA ASP A 161 6.11 13.36 -10.40
C ASP A 161 6.99 13.19 -9.17
N TYR A 162 7.87 12.19 -9.19
CA TYR A 162 8.73 11.83 -8.07
C TYR A 162 10.20 12.07 -8.40
N GLN A 163 10.82 12.95 -7.63
CA GLN A 163 12.27 13.16 -7.68
C GLN A 163 13.01 11.94 -7.09
N PRO A 164 14.31 11.76 -7.40
CA PRO A 164 15.13 10.73 -6.75
C PRO A 164 15.03 10.81 -5.21
N GLY A 165 14.73 9.69 -4.56
CA GLY A 165 14.48 9.61 -3.11
C GLY A 165 13.05 9.97 -2.67
N GLY A 166 12.19 10.45 -3.58
CA GLY A 166 10.78 10.70 -3.31
C GLY A 166 10.00 9.42 -3.02
N CYS A 167 9.08 9.48 -2.06
CA CYS A 167 8.23 8.37 -1.68
C CYS A 167 6.81 8.86 -1.34
N ILE A 168 5.90 7.90 -1.16
CA ILE A 168 4.58 8.15 -0.60
C ILE A 168 4.44 7.36 0.70
N VAL A 169 3.91 8.01 1.73
CA VAL A 169 3.59 7.36 2.99
C VAL A 169 2.44 6.38 2.79
N SER A 170 2.40 5.30 3.56
CA SER A 170 1.29 4.35 3.55
C SER A 170 -0.06 5.08 3.72
N HIS A 171 -0.98 4.84 2.80
CA HIS A 171 -2.32 5.40 2.78
C HIS A 171 -3.25 4.49 2.00
N ILE A 172 -4.56 4.71 2.15
CA ILE A 172 -5.60 4.08 1.36
C ILE A 172 -6.30 5.19 0.59
N ASP A 173 -6.55 4.99 -0.71
CA ASP A 173 -7.31 5.97 -1.49
C ASP A 173 -8.70 6.18 -0.88
N PRO A 174 -9.14 7.44 -0.67
CA PRO A 174 -10.36 7.73 0.09
C PRO A 174 -11.60 7.09 -0.51
N ALA A 175 -12.18 6.14 0.23
CA ALA A 175 -13.26 5.30 -0.26
C ALA A 175 -14.55 6.05 -0.60
N HIS A 176 -14.76 7.18 0.07
CA HIS A 176 -15.90 8.07 -0.10
C HIS A 176 -15.71 9.09 -1.24
N ILE A 177 -14.54 9.09 -1.90
CA ILE A 177 -14.23 9.98 -3.02
C ILE A 177 -14.11 9.18 -4.32
N PHE A 178 -13.41 8.05 -4.30
CA PHE A 178 -13.06 7.32 -5.52
C PHE A 178 -13.85 6.02 -5.68
N ASP A 179 -14.49 5.86 -6.83
CA ASP A 179 -14.99 4.55 -7.26
C ASP A 179 -13.84 3.62 -7.62
N ARG A 180 -14.12 2.31 -7.61
CA ARG A 180 -13.13 1.26 -7.93
C ARG A 180 -13.43 0.71 -9.32
N PRO A 181 -12.42 0.30 -10.11
CA PRO A 181 -11.02 0.12 -9.73
C PRO A 181 -10.19 1.42 -9.73
N ILE A 182 -9.12 1.45 -8.94
CA ILE A 182 -8.07 2.47 -9.06
C ILE A 182 -7.06 1.99 -10.11
N ILE A 183 -6.76 2.84 -11.10
CA ILE A 183 -5.82 2.53 -12.17
C ILE A 183 -4.58 3.39 -12.01
N SER A 184 -3.41 2.76 -11.94
CA SER A 184 -2.12 3.44 -12.03
C SER A 184 -1.38 3.00 -13.29
N VAL A 185 -0.75 3.97 -13.95
CA VAL A 185 0.16 3.74 -15.08
C VAL A 185 1.50 4.38 -14.71
N SER A 186 2.59 3.65 -14.90
CA SER A 186 3.94 4.09 -14.52
C SER A 186 4.77 4.43 -15.76
N PHE A 187 5.49 5.55 -15.70
CA PHE A 187 6.36 6.07 -16.76
C PHE A 187 7.75 6.41 -16.21
N MET A 188 8.69 6.76 -17.09
CA MET A 188 10.09 7.16 -16.85
C MET A 188 11.01 6.04 -16.35
N SER A 189 10.66 5.40 -15.24
CA SER A 189 11.48 4.34 -14.66
C SER A 189 10.62 3.25 -14.02
N LEU A 190 11.12 2.02 -14.08
CA LEU A 190 10.51 0.90 -13.37
C LEU A 190 10.62 1.13 -11.86
N ARG A 191 9.48 1.36 -11.20
CA ARG A 191 9.38 1.35 -9.75
C ARG A 191 8.85 0.00 -9.28
N LYS A 192 9.34 -0.44 -8.13
CA LYS A 192 8.68 -1.49 -7.35
C LYS A 192 7.74 -0.78 -6.38
N TYR A 193 6.44 -1.09 -6.45
CA TYR A 193 5.57 -0.81 -5.31
C TYR A 193 6.07 -1.68 -4.14
N CYS A 194 6.40 -1.05 -3.01
CA CYS A 194 6.99 -1.75 -1.88
C CYS A 194 6.00 -2.79 -1.34
N ASN A 195 6.24 -4.07 -1.64
CA ASN A 195 6.01 -5.11 -0.65
C ASN A 195 7.13 -4.96 0.37
N GLN A 196 6.79 -4.65 1.62
CA GLN A 196 7.74 -4.84 2.71
C GLN A 196 8.00 -6.35 2.81
N ASP A 197 9.15 -6.78 2.33
CA ASP A 197 9.89 -7.99 2.68
C ASP A 197 11.24 -7.84 1.93
N SER A 198 12.42 -8.09 2.47
CA SER A 198 12.83 -8.88 3.63
C SER A 198 14.33 -8.61 3.81
N ASN A 199 14.85 -8.87 5.01
CA ASN A 199 16.27 -9.07 5.33
C ASN A 199 17.20 -9.23 4.11
N SER A 200 17.97 -8.19 3.79
CA SER A 200 19.23 -8.37 3.07
C SER A 200 20.35 -8.15 4.07
N GLY A 201 20.78 -9.26 4.67
CA GLY A 201 22.07 -9.33 5.32
C GLY A 201 23.17 -9.00 4.31
N PHE A 202 24.04 -8.11 4.74
CA PHE A 202 25.48 -8.19 4.47
C PHE A 202 26.16 -8.44 5.81
#